data_AF-A0A6G3XCP1-F1
#
_entry.id   AF-A0A6G3XCP1-F1
#
_cell.length_a   1.000
_cell.length_b   1.000
_cell.length_c   1.000
_cell.angle_alpha   90.00
_cell.angle_beta   90.00
_cell.angle_gamma   90.00
#
_symmetry.space_group_name_H-M   'P 1'
#
loop_
_entity.id
_entity.type
_entity.pdbx_description
1 polymer ?
#
loop_
_entity_poly.entity_id
_entity_poly.type
_entity_poly.pdbx_seq_one_letter_code
_entity_poly.pdbx_strand_id
1 'polypeptide(L)'
;GARRGFLSLALYALVGMAGMPWFAEASSGWSMPSLGYVFGMLLAATVVGALARRGGDRSVLRTAGTMVLGSAIIYAIGVPYLALSTGMSLSAAVAAGLVPFLIGDALKAALAMGALPAAWKILGRRG
;
A
#
# COMPACT_ATOMS: atom_id res chain seq x y z
N GLY A 1 0.72 -10.29 11.37
CA GLY A 1 1.18 -11.47 10.59
C GLY A 1 0.37 -11.60 9.32
N ALA A 2 0.93 -12.13 8.22
CA ALA A 2 0.34 -12.09 6.87
C ALA A 2 -1.12 -12.55 6.79
N ARG A 3 -1.50 -13.61 7.50
CA ARG A 3 -2.88 -14.11 7.51
C ARG A 3 -3.87 -13.08 8.05
N ARG A 4 -3.50 -12.36 9.12
CA ARG A 4 -4.35 -11.28 9.67
C ARG A 4 -4.40 -10.08 8.72
N GLY A 5 -3.27 -9.70 8.13
CA GLY A 5 -3.23 -8.61 7.14
C GLY A 5 -4.09 -8.88 5.90
N PHE A 6 -3.99 -10.11 5.37
CA PHE A 6 -4.85 -10.57 4.27
C PHE A 6 -6.32 -10.55 4.65
N LEU A 7 -6.70 -11.13 5.80
CA LEU A 7 -8.11 -11.20 6.21
C LEU A 7 -8.70 -9.80 6.46
N SER A 8 -7.94 -8.88 7.05
CA SER A 8 -8.39 -7.49 7.24
C SER A 8 -8.61 -6.78 5.90
N LEU A 9 -7.69 -6.93 4.95
CA LEU A 9 -7.83 -6.33 3.61
C LEU A 9 -8.94 -6.99 2.78
N ALA A 10 -9.12 -8.32 2.92
CA ALA A 10 -10.19 -9.04 2.26
C ALA A 10 -11.56 -8.57 2.78
N LEU A 11 -11.71 -8.40 4.09
CA LEU A 11 -12.93 -7.85 4.69
C LEU A 11 -13.17 -6.41 4.22
N TYR A 12 -12.13 -5.58 4.18
CA TYR A 12 -12.19 -4.21 3.66
C TYR A 12 -12.64 -4.17 2.19
N ALA A 13 -12.10 -5.05 1.35
CA ALA A 13 -12.50 -5.14 -0.04
C ALA A 13 -13.96 -5.59 -0.17
N LEU A 14 -14.35 -6.68 0.51
CA LEU A 14 -15.68 -7.27 0.40
C LEU A 14 -16.79 -6.33 0.85
N VAL A 15 -16.62 -5.66 2.00
CA VAL A 15 -17.65 -4.75 2.53
C VAL A 15 -17.72 -3.46 1.69
N GLY A 16 -16.61 -2.96 1.17
CA GLY A 16 -16.63 -1.83 0.23
C GLY A 16 -17.29 -2.18 -1.10
N MET A 17 -17.03 -3.38 -1.62
CA MET A 17 -17.69 -3.89 -2.82
C MET A 17 -19.18 -4.16 -2.61
N ALA A 18 -19.60 -4.45 -1.38
CA ALA A 18 -21.00 -4.60 -1.00
C ALA A 18 -21.76 -3.26 -0.83
N GLY A 19 -21.08 -2.11 -0.98
CA GLY A 19 -21.71 -0.78 -1.00
C GLY A 19 -21.29 0.16 0.14
N MET A 20 -20.34 -0.23 0.99
CA MET A 20 -19.85 0.67 2.04
C MET A 20 -18.95 1.79 1.46
N PRO A 21 -19.26 3.08 1.66
CA PRO A 21 -18.58 4.22 1.03
C PRO A 21 -17.29 4.64 1.73
N TRP A 22 -16.38 3.69 1.96
CA TRP A 22 -15.11 3.91 2.68
C TRP A 22 -13.86 3.83 1.79
N PHE A 23 -14.06 3.64 0.48
CA PHE A 23 -12.98 3.77 -0.48
C PHE A 23 -12.70 5.26 -0.74
N ALA A 24 -11.66 5.55 -1.51
CA ALA A 24 -11.28 6.93 -1.83
C ALA A 24 -12.47 7.72 -2.38
N GLU A 25 -12.59 9.00 -2.03
CA GLU A 25 -13.69 9.87 -2.46
C GLU A 25 -15.09 9.39 -2.03
N ALA A 26 -15.17 8.68 -0.90
CA ALA A 26 -16.42 8.11 -0.35
C ALA A 26 -17.16 7.18 -1.32
N SER A 27 -16.39 6.48 -2.14
CA SER A 27 -16.91 5.61 -3.20
C SER A 27 -17.10 4.16 -2.74
N SER A 28 -17.87 3.36 -3.49
CA SER A 28 -18.19 1.95 -3.17
C SER A 28 -18.47 1.13 -4.44
N GLY A 29 -18.47 -0.21 -4.30
CA GLY A 29 -18.84 -1.13 -5.38
C GLY A 29 -17.68 -1.64 -6.23
N TRP A 30 -18.03 -2.30 -7.34
CA TRP A 30 -17.12 -3.09 -8.17
C TRP A 30 -16.56 -2.35 -9.39
N SER A 31 -17.22 -1.27 -9.81
CA SER A 31 -16.91 -0.52 -11.04
C SER A 31 -15.85 0.56 -10.84
N MET A 32 -15.12 0.52 -9.73
CA MET A 32 -14.30 1.65 -9.32
C MET A 32 -12.88 1.58 -9.86
N PRO A 33 -12.37 2.66 -10.48
CA PRO A 33 -11.05 2.64 -11.10
C PRO A 33 -9.88 2.28 -10.16
N SER A 34 -10.03 2.57 -8.87
CA SER A 34 -9.04 2.30 -7.84
C SER A 34 -9.09 0.87 -7.27
N LEU A 35 -10.07 0.05 -7.65
CA LEU A 35 -10.28 -1.30 -7.09
C LEU A 35 -9.08 -2.23 -7.37
N GLY A 36 -8.39 -2.05 -8.51
CA GLY A 36 -7.16 -2.76 -8.82
C GLY A 36 -6.06 -2.59 -7.76
N TYR A 37 -5.97 -1.41 -7.13
CA TYR A 37 -5.01 -1.18 -6.05
C TYR A 37 -5.39 -1.95 -4.79
N VAL A 38 -6.69 -2.16 -4.53
CA VAL A 38 -7.17 -2.96 -3.39
C VAL A 38 -6.77 -4.43 -3.57
N PHE A 39 -6.94 -4.99 -4.76
CA PHE A 39 -6.45 -6.35 -5.08
C PHE A 39 -4.92 -6.43 -5.01
N GLY A 40 -4.22 -5.41 -5.52
CA GLY A 40 -2.77 -5.28 -5.39
C GLY A 40 -2.30 -5.27 -3.94
N MET A 41 -2.98 -4.53 -3.06
CA MET A 41 -2.69 -4.48 -1.62
C MET A 41 -2.92 -5.84 -0.95
N LEU A 42 -3.97 -6.56 -1.34
CA LEU A 42 -4.27 -7.88 -0.81
C LEU A 42 -3.13 -8.87 -1.11
N LEU A 43 -2.65 -8.88 -2.36
CA LEU A 43 -1.52 -9.73 -2.76
C LEU A 43 -0.22 -9.27 -2.07
N ALA A 44 0.07 -7.96 -2.09
CA ALA A 44 1.26 -7.41 -1.45
C ALA A 44 1.30 -7.74 0.06
N ALA A 45 0.18 -7.67 0.78
CA ALA A 45 0.12 -8.01 2.20
C ALA A 45 0.46 -9.49 2.48
N THR A 46 0.10 -10.41 1.57
CA THR A 46 0.50 -11.82 1.69
C THR A 46 1.99 -12.01 1.47
N VAL A 47 2.53 -11.41 0.40
CA VAL A 47 3.94 -11.53 0.01
C VAL A 47 4.86 -10.85 1.03
N VAL A 48 4.61 -9.59 1.34
CA VAL A 48 5.36 -8.81 2.35
C VAL A 48 5.28 -9.49 3.71
N GLY A 49 4.08 -9.91 4.13
CA GLY A 49 3.92 -10.57 5.41
C GLY A 49 4.60 -11.95 5.47
N ALA A 50 4.76 -12.65 4.34
CA ALA A 50 5.53 -13.89 4.26
C ALA A 50 7.03 -13.62 4.31
N LEU A 51 7.52 -12.60 3.60
CA LEU A 51 8.92 -12.18 3.61
C LEU A 51 9.35 -11.66 4.99
N ALA A 52 8.51 -10.88 5.66
CA ALA A 52 8.76 -10.44 7.03
C ALA A 52 8.97 -11.64 7.97
N ARG A 53 8.15 -12.69 7.88
CA ARG A 53 8.36 -13.92 8.68
C ARG A 53 9.67 -14.63 8.39
N ARG A 54 10.19 -14.51 7.16
CA ARG A 54 11.50 -15.05 6.74
C ARG A 54 12.67 -14.13 7.12
N GLY A 55 12.41 -13.08 7.90
CA GLY A 55 13.42 -12.13 8.33
C GLY A 55 13.72 -11.02 7.31
N GLY A 56 12.77 -10.76 6.41
CA GLY A 56 12.78 -9.61 5.51
C GLY A 56 12.70 -8.27 6.25
N ASP A 57 12.38 -8.27 7.54
CA ASP A 57 12.34 -7.12 8.43
C ASP A 57 13.57 -7.01 9.36
N ARG A 58 14.53 -7.93 9.25
CA ARG A 58 15.68 -8.02 10.19
C ARG A 58 16.83 -7.06 9.89
N SER A 59 16.86 -6.41 8.73
CA SER A 59 17.86 -5.41 8.40
C SER A 59 17.26 -4.33 7.51
N VAL A 60 17.78 -3.10 7.62
CA VAL A 60 17.27 -1.93 6.87
C VAL A 60 17.17 -2.21 5.37
N LEU A 61 18.19 -2.82 4.76
CA LEU A 61 18.19 -3.15 3.34
C LEU A 61 17.14 -4.20 2.97
N ARG A 62 16.93 -5.22 3.82
CA ARG A 62 15.90 -6.24 3.58
C ARG A 62 14.51 -5.66 3.74
N THR A 63 14.32 -4.79 4.73
CA THR A 63 13.04 -4.10 4.96
C THR A 63 12.72 -3.21 3.76
N ALA A 64 13.70 -2.41 3.30
CA ALA A 64 13.55 -1.58 2.11
C ALA A 64 13.19 -2.41 0.87
N GLY A 65 13.91 -3.51 0.60
CA GLY A 65 13.60 -4.40 -0.52
C GLY A 65 12.21 -5.04 -0.41
N THR A 66 11.79 -5.43 0.80
CA THR A 66 10.46 -6.00 1.04
C THR A 66 9.36 -4.96 0.80
N MET A 67 9.56 -3.71 1.22
CA MET A 67 8.62 -2.62 0.99
C MET A 67 8.53 -2.25 -0.50
N VAL A 68 9.68 -2.12 -1.19
CA VAL A 68 9.73 -1.85 -2.63
C VAL A 68 8.99 -2.94 -3.41
N LEU A 69 9.20 -4.21 -3.07
CA LEU A 69 8.47 -5.31 -3.70
C LEU A 69 6.95 -5.22 -3.45
N GLY A 70 6.54 -4.88 -2.22
CA GLY A 70 5.13 -4.67 -1.90
C GLY A 70 4.51 -3.56 -2.76
N SER A 71 5.16 -2.41 -2.86
CA SER A 71 4.70 -1.30 -3.71
C SER A 71 4.69 -1.69 -5.19
N ALA A 72 5.70 -2.41 -5.67
CA ALA A 72 5.74 -2.89 -7.05
C ALA A 72 4.56 -3.82 -7.38
N ILE A 73 4.20 -4.73 -6.48
CA ILE A 73 3.02 -5.60 -6.64
C ILE A 73 1.73 -4.78 -6.72
N ILE A 74 1.58 -3.78 -5.84
CA ILE A 74 0.41 -2.90 -5.83
C ILE A 74 0.28 -2.17 -7.16
N TYR A 75 1.35 -1.55 -7.66
CA TYR A 75 1.31 -0.80 -8.92
C TYR A 75 1.18 -1.70 -10.15
N ALA A 76 1.80 -2.88 -10.15
CA ALA A 76 1.71 -3.85 -11.23
C ALA A 76 0.27 -4.33 -11.48
N ILE A 77 -0.59 -4.32 -10.45
CA ILE A 77 -2.00 -4.71 -10.57
C ILE A 77 -2.90 -3.46 -10.68
N GLY A 78 -2.63 -2.43 -9.87
CA GLY A 78 -3.42 -1.22 -9.81
C GLY A 78 -3.38 -0.39 -11.10
N VAL A 79 -2.20 -0.21 -11.70
CA VAL A 79 -2.04 0.65 -12.89
C VAL A 79 -2.71 0.06 -14.13
N PRO A 80 -2.55 -1.23 -14.48
CA PRO A 80 -3.27 -1.81 -15.62
C PRO A 80 -4.79 -1.80 -15.42
N TYR A 81 -5.26 -2.10 -14.21
CA TYR A 81 -6.69 -2.02 -13.91
C TYR A 81 -7.22 -0.59 -14.08
N LEU A 82 -6.48 0.40 -13.57
CA LEU A 82 -6.82 1.82 -13.72
C LEU A 82 -6.93 2.19 -15.20
N ALA A 83 -5.93 1.85 -16.01
CA ALA A 83 -5.91 2.13 -17.45
C ALA A 83 -7.14 1.52 -18.17
N LEU A 84 -7.48 0.26 -17.85
CA LEU A 84 -8.64 -0.41 -18.44
C LEU A 84 -9.97 0.21 -18.00
N SER A 85 -10.08 0.59 -16.72
CA SER A 85 -11.32 1.14 -16.15
C SER A 85 -11.61 2.59 -16.56
N THR A 86 -10.57 3.40 -16.79
CA THR A 86 -10.72 4.82 -17.20
C THR A 86 -10.56 5.03 -18.69
N GLY A 87 -10.14 3.99 -19.45
CA GLY A 87 -9.81 4.11 -20.87
C GLY A 87 -8.57 4.94 -21.16
N MET A 88 -7.77 5.27 -20.14
CA MET A 88 -6.55 6.05 -20.29
C MET A 88 -5.43 5.24 -20.95
N SER A 89 -4.52 5.92 -21.66
CA SER A 89 -3.28 5.30 -22.12
C SER A 89 -2.44 4.84 -20.92
N LEU A 90 -1.67 3.77 -21.09
CA LEU A 90 -0.83 3.22 -20.01
C LEU A 90 0.17 4.27 -19.46
N SER A 91 0.67 5.16 -20.32
CA SER A 91 1.53 6.27 -19.91
C SER A 91 0.82 7.29 -19.04
N ALA A 92 -0.43 7.65 -19.35
CA ALA A 92 -1.25 8.53 -18.52
C ALA A 92 -1.63 7.87 -17.18
N ALA A 93 -1.95 6.57 -17.19
CA ALA A 93 -2.23 5.80 -15.98
C ALA A 93 -1.01 5.67 -15.06
N VAL A 94 0.20 5.51 -15.62
CA VAL A 94 1.45 5.55 -14.84
C VAL A 94 1.70 6.94 -14.27
N ALA A 95 1.53 8.01 -15.07
CA ALA A 95 1.71 9.37 -14.58
C ALA A 95 0.75 9.72 -13.44
N ALA A 96 -0.52 9.33 -13.56
CA ALA A 96 -1.55 9.58 -12.55
C ALA A 96 -1.47 8.63 -11.34
N GLY A 97 -1.07 7.37 -11.54
CA GLY A 97 -1.12 6.33 -10.52
C GLY A 97 0.21 6.03 -9.81
N LEU A 98 1.36 6.34 -10.42
CA LEU A 98 2.68 6.03 -9.88
C LEU A 98 3.35 7.25 -9.25
N VAL A 99 3.29 8.41 -9.93
CA VAL A 99 4.02 9.63 -9.52
C VAL A 99 3.57 10.20 -8.18
N PRO A 100 2.26 10.46 -7.94
CA PRO A 100 1.82 11.01 -6.65
C PRO A 100 2.10 10.04 -5.49
N PHE A 101 2.05 8.74 -5.77
CA PHE A 101 2.32 7.69 -4.81
C PHE A 101 3.80 7.60 -4.42
N LEU A 102 4.73 7.71 -5.37
CA LEU A 102 6.17 7.77 -5.11
C LEU A 102 6.56 8.99 -4.27
N ILE A 103 5.97 10.16 -4.57
CA ILE A 103 6.16 11.38 -3.78
C ILE A 103 5.61 11.17 -2.37
N GLY A 104 4.40 10.60 -2.25
CA GLY A 104 3.79 10.28 -0.96
C GLY A 104 4.62 9.30 -0.13
N ASP A 105 5.20 8.27 -0.75
CA ASP A 105 6.05 7.27 -0.10
C ASP A 105 7.37 7.89 0.38
N ALA A 106 8.00 8.73 -0.44
CA ALA A 106 9.21 9.46 -0.06
C ALA A 106 8.94 10.40 1.13
N LEU A 107 7.82 11.12 1.11
CA LEU A 107 7.42 12.01 2.20
C LEU A 107 7.13 11.24 3.49
N LYS A 108 6.40 10.13 3.41
CA LYS A 108 6.13 9.25 4.55
C LYS A 108 7.42 8.66 5.14
N ALA A 109 8.36 8.26 4.30
CA ALA A 109 9.65 7.78 4.74
C ALA A 109 10.45 8.87 5.45
N ALA A 110 10.49 10.09 4.90
CA ALA A 110 11.16 11.23 5.52
C ALA A 110 10.54 11.59 6.89
N LEU A 111 9.22 11.60 6.98
CA LEU A 111 8.50 11.83 8.24
C LEU A 111 8.76 10.73 9.26
N ALA A 112 8.74 9.46 8.86
CA ALA A 112 9.06 8.35 9.76
C ALA A 112 10.51 8.46 10.29
N MET A 113 11.47 8.78 9.42
CA MET A 113 12.88 8.97 9.80
C MET A 113 13.11 10.19 10.70
N GLY A 114 12.30 11.25 10.59
CA GLY A 114 12.41 12.43 11.46
C GLY A 114 11.64 12.28 12.78
N ALA A 115 10.39 11.82 12.70
CA ALA A 115 9.46 11.80 13.84
C ALA A 115 9.76 10.67 14.82
N LEU A 116 10.16 9.47 14.34
CA LEU A 116 10.44 8.36 15.24
C LEU A 116 11.63 8.67 16.16
N PRO A 117 12.83 9.06 15.67
CA PRO A 117 13.96 9.36 16.55
C PRO A 117 13.67 10.54 17.48
N ALA A 118 12.94 11.55 17.00
CA ALA A 118 12.54 12.69 17.83
C ALA A 118 11.57 12.26 18.95
N ALA A 119 10.57 11.43 18.64
CA ALA A 119 9.63 10.90 19.62
C ALA A 119 10.34 10.01 20.66
N TRP A 120 11.25 9.13 20.24
CA TRP A 120 12.07 8.31 21.16
C TRP A 120 13.02 9.15 22.00
N LYS A 121 13.57 10.25 21.47
CA LYS A 121 14.44 11.18 22.23
C LYS A 121 13.66 12.01 23.25
N ILE A 122 12.39 12.30 22.98
CA ILE A 122 11.49 13.04 23.88
C ILE A 122 10.91 12.11 24.96
N LEU A 123 10.50 10.89 24.58
CA LEU A 123 9.92 9.89 25.48
C LEU A 123 10.97 9.14 26.30
N GLY A 124 12.18 8.94 25.77
CA GLY A 124 13.33 8.31 26.43
C GLY A 124 14.01 9.16 27.51
N ARG A 125 13.38 10.26 27.95
CA ARG A 125 13.80 11.05 29.12
C ARG A 125 12.98 10.74 30.38
N ARG A 126 12.27 9.60 30.42
CA ARG A 126 11.69 9.07 31.66
C ARG A 126 11.94 7.56 31.76
N GLY A 127 12.96 7.20 32.54
CA GLY A 127 13.29 5.82 32.92
C GLY A 127 14.75 5.51 32.68
#